data_AF-A0A4S2V698-F1
#
_entry.id   AF-A0A4S2V698-F1
#
_cell.length_a   1.000
_cell.length_b   1.000
_cell.length_c   1.000
_cell.angle_alpha   90.00
_cell.angle_beta   90.00
_cell.angle_gamma   90.00
#
_symmetry.space_group_name_H-M   'P 1'
#
loop_
_entity.id
_entity.type
_entity.pdbx_description
1 polymer ?
#
loop_
_entity_poly.entity_id
_entity_poly.type
_entity_poly.pdbx_seq_one_letter_code
_entity_poly.pdbx_strand_id
1 'polypeptide(L)'
;MITIVGFAVLVLVALLAGTLMRRTVARRAAGRSAAVSGGAVVAVPCQARWRQGARRRFFGYGKLGAGPDGAGAVFKAPLRPAVRLPVGGRAAVRDSWRPGMRVLEYRAPDGRRIDFQLYDAEAERAARLLGVPERGDW
;
A
#
# COMPACT_ATOMS: atom_id res chain seq x y z
N MET A 1 13.45 -38.43 -9.37
CA MET A 1 12.21 -38.51 -8.56
C MET A 1 12.30 -37.50 -7.43
N ILE A 2 11.51 -36.42 -7.47
CA ILE A 2 11.34 -35.56 -6.30
C ILE A 2 10.36 -36.30 -5.39
N THR A 3 10.85 -36.81 -4.26
CA THR A 3 10.05 -37.58 -3.30
C THR A 3 9.05 -36.66 -2.58
N ILE A 4 7.97 -37.23 -2.03
CA ILE A 4 6.97 -36.49 -1.23
C ILE A 4 7.65 -35.68 -0.11
N VAL A 5 8.73 -36.22 0.46
CA VAL A 5 9.58 -35.53 1.45
C VAL A 5 10.20 -34.26 0.88
N GLY A 6 10.69 -34.28 -0.37
CA GLY A 6 11.22 -33.08 -1.04
C GLY A 6 10.17 -31.98 -1.22
N PHE A 7 8.94 -32.36 -1.58
CA PHE A 7 7.83 -31.39 -1.65
C PHE A 7 7.45 -30.84 -0.27
N ALA A 8 7.40 -31.68 0.76
CA ALA A 8 7.09 -31.24 2.11
C ALA A 8 8.12 -30.23 2.64
N VAL A 9 9.42 -30.46 2.39
CA VAL A 9 10.49 -29.53 2.76
C VAL A 9 10.36 -28.20 2.02
N LEU A 10 10.10 -28.23 0.71
CA LEU A 10 9.92 -27.00 -0.07
C LEU A 10 8.72 -26.18 0.41
N VAL A 11 7.60 -26.84 0.75
CA VAL A 11 6.42 -26.18 1.33
C VAL A 11 6.77 -25.55 2.68
N LEU A 12 7.48 -26.27 3.54
CA LEU A 12 7.88 -25.76 4.86
C LEU A 12 8.81 -24.54 4.75
N VAL A 13 9.80 -24.60 3.85
CA VAL A 13 10.71 -23.48 3.58
C VAL A 13 9.96 -22.28 3.02
N ALA A 14 9.01 -22.48 2.11
CA ALA A 14 8.18 -21.41 1.56
C ALA A 14 7.32 -20.74 2.65
N LEU A 15 6.73 -21.53 3.57
CA LEU A 15 5.95 -21.01 4.69
C LEU A 15 6.82 -20.22 5.67
N LEU A 16 8.01 -20.72 6.01
CA LEU A 16 8.98 -20.04 6.87
C LEU A 16 9.48 -18.73 6.25
N ALA A 17 9.85 -18.74 4.97
CA ALA A 17 10.25 -17.53 4.26
C ALA A 17 9.13 -16.49 4.22
N GLY A 18 7.89 -16.93 3.95
CA GLY A 18 6.72 -16.05 3.94
C GLY A 18 6.44 -15.41 5.31
N THR A 19 6.53 -16.18 6.39
CA THR A 19 6.32 -15.66 7.76
C THR A 19 7.43 -14.71 8.20
N LEU A 20 8.70 -15.02 7.92
CA LEU A 20 9.83 -14.14 8.20
C LEU A 20 9.73 -12.80 7.46
N MET A 21 9.34 -12.84 6.19
CA MET A 21 9.12 -11.64 5.37
C MET A 21 8.01 -10.76 5.96
N ARG A 22 6.87 -11.36 6.36
CA ARG A 22 5.78 -10.62 7.02
C ARG A 22 6.22 -10.01 8.33
N ARG A 23 6.99 -10.74 9.15
CA ARG A 23 7.47 -10.25 10.45
C ARG A 23 8.45 -9.09 10.30
N THR A 24 9.36 -9.14 9.33
CA THR A 24 10.28 -8.03 9.04
C THR A 24 9.57 -6.81 8.51
N VAL A 25 8.57 -6.99 7.64
CA VAL A 25 7.72 -5.89 7.17
C VAL A 25 6.92 -5.28 8.33
N ALA A 26 6.30 -6.08 9.19
CA ALA A 26 5.57 -5.62 10.35
C ALA A 26 6.47 -4.83 11.32
N ARG A 27 7.69 -5.32 11.58
CA ARG A 27 8.69 -4.59 12.39
C ARG A 27 9.07 -3.25 11.77
N ARG A 28 9.30 -3.20 10.46
CA ARG A 28 9.61 -1.93 9.76
C ARG A 28 8.42 -0.99 9.77
N ALA A 29 7.19 -1.50 9.64
CA ALA A 29 5.98 -0.71 9.74
C ALA A 29 5.79 -0.12 11.15
N ALA A 30 6.05 -0.94 12.18
CA ALA A 30 6.04 -0.49 13.58
C ALA A 30 7.10 0.58 13.85
N GLY A 31 8.34 0.40 13.35
CA GLY A 31 9.38 1.42 13.45
C GLY A 31 9.00 2.73 12.74
N ARG A 32 8.31 2.64 11.60
CA ARG A 32 7.74 3.83 10.93
C ARG A 32 6.60 4.46 11.73
N SER A 33 5.75 3.67 12.39
CA SER A 33 4.69 4.21 13.25
C SER A 33 5.28 4.96 14.44
N ALA A 34 6.32 4.41 15.07
CA ALA A 34 7.05 5.05 16.16
C ALA A 34 7.70 6.38 15.71
N ALA A 35 8.27 6.42 14.51
CA ALA A 35 8.81 7.66 13.94
C ALA A 35 7.72 8.71 13.70
N VAL A 36 6.53 8.31 13.23
CA VAL A 36 5.38 9.21 13.06
C VAL A 36 4.86 9.75 14.39
N SER A 37 4.78 8.93 15.44
CA SER A 37 4.42 9.42 16.79
C SER A 37 5.46 10.41 17.34
N GLY A 38 6.70 10.34 16.87
CA GLY A 38 7.74 11.34 17.15
C GLY A 38 7.71 12.57 16.21
N GLY A 39 6.67 12.72 15.38
CA GLY A 39 6.48 13.88 14.50
C GLY A 39 7.10 13.75 13.10
N ALA A 40 7.69 12.60 12.74
CA ALA A 40 8.30 12.43 11.42
C ALA A 40 7.24 12.19 10.32
N VAL A 41 7.39 12.87 9.16
CA VAL A 41 6.59 12.58 7.97
C VAL A 41 7.16 11.35 7.26
N VAL A 42 6.46 10.22 7.37
CA VAL A 42 6.94 8.95 6.82
C VAL A 42 6.10 8.50 5.62
N ALA A 43 6.76 8.29 4.48
CA ALA A 43 6.11 7.79 3.27
C ALA A 43 5.87 6.26 3.33
N VAL A 44 4.69 5.84 2.87
CA VAL A 44 4.23 4.45 2.80
C VAL A 44 4.67 3.80 1.50
N PRO A 45 5.44 2.70 1.52
CA PRO A 45 5.78 1.97 0.29
C PRO A 45 4.55 1.25 -0.26
N CYS A 46 4.26 1.43 -1.55
CA CYS A 46 3.11 0.81 -2.21
C CYS A 46 3.35 0.58 -3.71
N GLN A 47 2.55 -0.30 -4.30
CA GLN A 47 2.40 -0.43 -5.74
C GLN A 47 1.13 0.29 -6.19
N ALA A 48 1.25 1.26 -7.08
CA ALA A 48 0.11 2.01 -7.61
C ALA A 48 -0.33 1.47 -8.98
N ARG A 49 -1.65 1.38 -9.19
CA ARG A 49 -2.29 1.05 -10.47
C ARG A 49 -3.27 2.16 -10.82
N TRP A 50 -3.06 2.81 -11.96
CA TRP A 50 -3.89 3.93 -12.42
C TRP A 50 -4.81 3.48 -13.54
N ARG A 51 -6.10 3.75 -13.38
CA ARG A 51 -7.14 3.51 -14.37
C ARG A 51 -7.93 4.80 -14.64
N GLN A 52 -8.20 5.06 -15.91
CA GLN A 52 -9.09 6.12 -16.36
C GLN A 52 -10.11 5.48 -17.32
N GLY A 53 -11.36 5.34 -16.87
CA GLY A 53 -12.34 4.49 -17.54
C GLY A 53 -11.84 3.05 -17.67
N ALA A 54 -11.98 2.46 -18.87
CA ALA A 54 -11.50 1.10 -19.17
C ALA A 54 -9.97 1.02 -19.40
N ARG A 55 -9.27 2.15 -19.58
CA ARG A 55 -7.84 2.15 -19.97
C ARG A 55 -6.92 2.20 -18.75
N ARG A 56 -5.91 1.31 -18.73
CA ARG A 56 -4.83 1.33 -17.74
C ARG A 56 -3.77 2.36 -18.16
N ARG A 57 -3.53 3.37 -17.32
CA ARG A 57 -2.61 4.47 -17.62
C ARG A 57 -1.24 4.31 -16.97
N PHE A 58 -1.17 3.66 -15.80
CA PHE A 58 0.09 3.41 -15.12
C PHE A 58 0.05 2.20 -14.17
N PHE A 59 1.22 1.59 -13.99
CA PHE A 59 1.47 0.57 -12.98
C PHE A 59 2.93 0.64 -12.53
N GLY A 60 3.18 0.77 -11.24
CA GLY A 60 4.55 0.81 -10.74
C GLY A 60 4.66 0.89 -9.23
N TYR A 61 5.88 0.66 -8.73
CA TYR A 61 6.21 0.75 -7.32
C TYR A 61 6.67 2.15 -6.97
N GLY A 62 6.30 2.61 -5.78
CA GLY A 62 6.69 3.91 -5.27
C GLY A 62 6.35 4.07 -3.80
N LYS A 63 6.29 5.32 -3.36
CA LYS A 63 5.92 5.69 -2.00
C LYS A 63 4.79 6.72 -2.03
N LEU A 64 3.80 6.52 -1.18
CA LEU A 64 2.72 7.46 -0.89
C LEU A 64 3.10 8.25 0.37
N GLY A 65 3.17 9.57 0.28
CA GLY A 65 3.46 10.44 1.42
C GLY A 65 2.48 11.60 1.50
N ALA A 66 2.58 12.39 2.57
CA ALA A 66 1.91 13.68 2.62
C ALA A 66 2.58 14.63 1.62
N GLY A 67 1.77 15.41 0.90
CA GLY A 67 2.28 16.53 0.11
C GLY A 67 2.72 17.68 1.02
N PRO A 68 3.53 18.61 0.48
CA PRO A 68 3.87 19.82 1.19
C PRO A 68 2.60 20.60 1.55
N ASP A 69 2.59 21.20 2.75
CA ASP A 69 1.60 22.19 3.19
C ASP A 69 0.13 21.75 3.12
N GLY A 70 -0.15 20.46 3.34
CA GLY A 70 -1.52 19.95 3.36
C GLY A 70 -2.19 19.85 1.99
N ALA A 71 -1.42 19.98 0.89
CA ALA A 71 -1.92 19.94 -0.49
C ALA A 71 -2.43 18.55 -0.96
N GLY A 72 -2.68 17.62 -0.05
CA GLY A 72 -3.09 16.24 -0.33
C GLY A 72 -1.92 15.26 -0.43
N ALA A 73 -2.22 13.98 -0.60
CA ALA A 73 -1.20 12.94 -0.71
C ALA A 73 -0.41 13.02 -2.02
N VAL A 74 0.84 12.57 -1.97
CA VAL A 74 1.75 12.54 -3.12
C VAL A 74 2.28 11.13 -3.31
N PHE A 75 2.20 10.63 -4.54
CA PHE A 75 2.84 9.39 -4.95
C PHE A 75 4.13 9.70 -5.70
N LYS A 76 5.26 9.14 -5.24
CA LYS A 76 6.57 9.26 -5.89
C LYS A 76 7.11 7.89 -6.26
N ALA A 77 7.39 7.69 -7.56
CA ALA A 77 8.07 6.51 -8.07
C ALA A 77 9.52 6.84 -8.48
N PRO A 78 10.46 5.88 -8.44
CA PRO A 78 11.82 6.10 -8.95
C PRO A 78 11.80 6.56 -10.41
N LEU A 79 12.68 7.50 -10.75
CA LEU A 79 12.87 8.02 -12.12
C LEU A 79 11.60 8.63 -12.75
N ARG A 80 10.62 9.02 -11.93
CA ARG A 80 9.37 9.64 -12.40
C ARG A 80 9.04 10.89 -11.61
N PRO A 81 8.33 11.86 -12.23
CA PRO A 81 7.82 13.00 -11.51
C PRO A 81 6.85 12.53 -10.41
N ALA A 82 6.89 13.23 -9.27
CA ALA A 82 5.94 13.01 -8.20
C ALA A 82 4.55 13.42 -8.68
N VAL A 83 3.54 12.59 -8.37
CA VAL A 83 2.16 12.83 -8.77
C VAL A 83 1.37 13.20 -7.52
N ARG A 84 0.81 14.41 -7.52
CA ARG A 84 -0.14 14.84 -6.50
C ARG A 84 -1.48 14.17 -6.74
N LEU A 85 -2.03 13.55 -5.71
CA LEU A 85 -3.39 13.03 -5.76
C LEU A 85 -4.34 14.20 -5.54
N PRO A 86 -5.43 14.31 -6.32
CA PRO A 86 -6.49 15.28 -6.05
C PRO A 86 -7.00 15.11 -4.62
N VAL A 87 -7.42 16.20 -3.98
CA VAL A 87 -8.07 16.17 -2.66
C VAL A 87 -9.58 15.98 -2.85
N GLY A 88 -10.29 15.46 -1.84
CA GLY A 88 -11.74 15.32 -1.85
C GLY A 88 -12.28 14.10 -2.61
N GLY A 89 -11.41 13.15 -2.96
CA GLY A 89 -11.83 11.85 -3.44
C GLY A 89 -12.31 10.93 -2.32
N ARG A 90 -12.75 9.72 -2.70
CA ARG A 90 -13.16 8.67 -1.76
C ARG A 90 -12.14 7.56 -1.82
N ALA A 91 -11.74 7.00 -0.68
CA ALA A 91 -10.98 5.75 -0.70
C ALA A 91 -11.60 4.66 0.17
N ALA A 92 -11.29 3.42 -0.16
CA ALA A 92 -11.78 2.23 0.50
C ALA A 92 -10.65 1.21 0.61
N VAL A 93 -10.53 0.56 1.77
CA VAL A 93 -9.58 -0.53 1.98
C VAL A 93 -10.26 -1.86 1.69
N ARG A 94 -9.75 -2.58 0.70
CA ARG A 94 -10.18 -3.91 0.27
C ARG A 94 -9.10 -4.94 0.56
N ASP A 95 -9.54 -6.17 0.77
CA ASP A 95 -8.62 -7.29 0.90
C ASP A 95 -7.94 -7.58 -0.45
N SER A 96 -6.66 -7.92 -0.40
CA SER A 96 -5.92 -8.38 -1.55
C SER A 96 -5.97 -9.90 -1.61
N TRP A 97 -5.99 -10.46 -2.82
CA TRP A 97 -5.73 -11.89 -3.01
C TRP A 97 -4.32 -12.29 -2.55
N ARG A 98 -3.38 -11.33 -2.48
CA ARG A 98 -2.03 -11.55 -1.96
C ARG A 98 -2.05 -11.53 -0.43
N PRO A 99 -1.64 -12.62 0.25
CA PRO A 99 -1.61 -12.66 1.70
C PRO A 99 -0.74 -11.57 2.33
N GLY A 100 -1.24 -10.92 3.38
CA GLY A 100 -0.53 -9.84 4.10
C GLY A 100 -0.48 -8.50 3.37
N MET A 101 -1.28 -8.35 2.30
CA MET A 101 -1.44 -7.12 1.55
C MET A 101 -2.90 -6.68 1.53
N ARG A 102 -3.13 -5.37 1.48
CA ARG A 102 -4.44 -4.77 1.18
C ARG A 102 -4.35 -3.92 -0.08
N VAL A 103 -5.52 -3.68 -0.66
CA VAL A 103 -5.70 -2.74 -1.76
C VAL A 103 -6.47 -1.54 -1.24
N LEU A 104 -5.83 -0.37 -1.25
CA LEU A 104 -6.50 0.90 -1.01
C LEU A 104 -6.96 1.45 -2.36
N GLU A 105 -8.26 1.36 -2.61
CA GLU A 105 -8.88 1.92 -3.81
C GLU A 105 -9.18 3.39 -3.57
N TYR A 106 -8.64 4.28 -4.38
CA TYR A 106 -8.91 5.72 -4.37
C TYR A 106 -9.63 6.14 -5.63
N ARG A 107 -10.80 6.77 -5.47
CA ARG A 107 -11.56 7.42 -6.53
C ARG A 107 -11.40 8.93 -6.39
N ALA A 108 -10.65 9.52 -7.30
CA ALA A 108 -10.52 10.96 -7.41
C ALA A 108 -11.85 11.61 -7.84
N PRO A 109 -12.08 12.89 -7.50
CA PRO A 109 -13.28 13.64 -7.86
C PRO A 109 -13.46 13.77 -9.38
N ASP A 110 -12.39 13.70 -10.16
CA ASP A 110 -12.40 13.71 -11.62
C ASP A 110 -12.69 12.34 -12.25
N GLY A 111 -13.10 11.35 -11.45
CA GLY A 111 -13.46 10.00 -11.89
C GLY A 111 -12.26 9.07 -12.12
N ARG A 112 -11.02 9.52 -11.90
CA ARG A 112 -9.85 8.62 -11.96
C ARG A 112 -9.88 7.63 -10.80
N ARG A 113 -9.54 6.37 -11.10
CA ARG A 113 -9.38 5.31 -10.10
C ARG A 113 -7.89 4.97 -9.94
N ILE A 114 -7.44 4.91 -8.70
CA ILE A 114 -6.07 4.60 -8.32
C ILE A 114 -6.12 3.51 -7.27
N ASP A 115 -5.56 2.34 -7.58
CA ASP A 115 -5.46 1.25 -6.61
C ASP A 115 -4.03 1.20 -6.06
N PHE A 116 -3.88 1.30 -4.74
CA PHE A 116 -2.61 1.15 -4.05
C PHE A 116 -2.56 -0.20 -3.34
N GLN A 117 -1.72 -1.10 -3.83
CA GLN A 117 -1.43 -2.35 -3.14
C GLN A 117 -0.28 -2.12 -2.16
N LEU A 118 -0.52 -2.42 -0.89
CA LEU A 118 0.35 -2.12 0.24
C LEU A 118 0.21 -3.21 1.30
N TYR A 119 1.16 -3.28 2.24
CA TYR A 119 1.10 -4.25 3.33
C TYR A 119 0.02 -3.88 4.33
N ASP A 120 -0.62 -4.88 4.95
CA ASP A 120 -1.73 -4.69 5.89
C ASP A 120 -1.39 -3.69 7.01
N ALA A 121 -0.18 -3.80 7.55
CA ALA A 121 0.34 -2.94 8.60
C ALA A 121 0.47 -1.44 8.21
N GLU A 122 0.37 -1.11 6.92
CA GLU A 122 0.45 0.26 6.40
C GLU A 122 -0.90 0.78 5.88
N ALA A 123 -1.95 -0.05 5.88
CA ALA A 123 -3.21 0.26 5.23
C ALA A 123 -3.94 1.45 5.86
N GLU A 124 -4.01 1.48 7.19
CA GLU A 124 -4.63 2.59 7.91
C GLU A 124 -3.88 3.89 7.72
N ARG A 125 -2.53 3.86 7.74
CA ARG A 125 -1.73 5.06 7.51
C ARG A 125 -1.95 5.61 6.11
N ALA A 126 -1.96 4.73 5.11
CA ALA A 126 -2.24 5.13 3.73
C ALA A 126 -3.67 5.69 3.57
N ALA A 127 -4.67 5.11 4.25
CA ALA A 127 -6.04 5.62 4.26
C ALA A 127 -6.11 7.04 4.88
N ARG A 128 -5.43 7.27 6.01
CA ARG A 128 -5.33 8.59 6.65
C ARG A 128 -4.65 9.63 5.74
N LEU A 129 -3.59 9.25 5.03
CA LEU A 129 -2.93 10.14 4.06
C LEU A 129 -3.88 10.59 2.94
N LEU A 130 -4.82 9.74 2.55
CA LEU A 130 -5.83 10.06 1.52
C LEU A 130 -7.09 10.72 2.10
N GLY A 131 -7.12 11.04 3.40
CA GLY A 131 -8.26 11.69 4.05
C GLY A 131 -9.50 10.80 4.13
N VAL A 132 -9.32 9.47 4.15
CA VAL A 132 -10.42 8.53 4.36
C VAL A 132 -10.70 8.44 5.86
N PRO A 133 -11.95 8.68 6.32
CA PRO A 133 -12.31 8.40 7.71
C PRO A 133 -12.12 6.90 8.00
N GLU A 134 -11.80 6.56 9.25
CA GLU A 134 -11.74 5.16 9.70
C GLU A 134 -12.99 4.40 9.26
N ARG A 135 -12.85 3.10 8.97
CA ARG A 135 -13.94 2.21 8.55
C ARG A 135 -15.17 2.47 9.43
N GLY A 136 -16.14 3.22 8.89
CA GLY A 136 -17.52 3.15 9.35
C GLY A 136 -18.08 1.88 8.74
N ASP A 137 -18.43 0.93 9.61
CA ASP A 137 -19.17 -0.25 9.24
C ASP A 137 -20.44 0.16 8.49
N TRP A 138 -20.55 -0.30 7.24
CA TRP A 138 -21.78 -0.29 6.44
C TRP A 138 -22.07 -1.73 6.05
#